data_AF-A0A7J4LGF1-F1
#
_entry.id   AF-A0A7J4LGF1-F1
#
_cell.length_a   1.000
_cell.length_b   1.000
_cell.length_c   1.000
_cell.angle_alpha   90.00
_cell.angle_beta   90.00
_cell.angle_gamma   90.00
#
_symmetry.space_group_name_H-M   'P 1'
#
loop_
_entity.id
_entity.type
_entity.pdbx_description
1 polymer ?
#
loop_
_entity_poly.entity_id
_entity_poly.type
_entity_poly.pdbx_seq_one_letter_code
_entity_poly.pdbx_strand_id
1 'polypeptide(L)'
;MAKKKKKSFWEKVRANMFFIGLKKEFWNKEFGILAISIFAFWLIWSKDLGKFWKALSFIPLIITYWIYTIKITSKRESYLFSKAYNFFIIGLLILLEITYLAAISNEIIIAVSLLVFIPAIILLGIILYGFRNVFLAKKAKRGFIVLLSSYLLLSFSIILLFAYSYNIIDVFPNNDFITPVGVTISSLWDYVYFTFLVQYSADLGGIYFIGNELKSLFIIQVAFSIIFNAFTLKDLIDNMK
;
A
#
# COMPACT_ATOMS: atom_id res chain seq x y z
N MET A 1 -12.98 5.99 -41.69
CA MET A 1 -14.08 6.06 -40.70
C MET A 1 -14.16 4.77 -39.90
N ALA A 2 -13.79 4.79 -38.61
CA ALA A 2 -13.85 3.60 -37.76
C ALA A 2 -15.30 3.33 -37.30
N LYS A 3 -15.87 2.19 -37.68
CA LYS A 3 -17.20 1.74 -37.23
C LYS A 3 -17.16 1.51 -35.72
N LYS A 4 -17.83 2.36 -34.93
CA LYS A 4 -18.03 2.15 -33.48
C LYS A 4 -18.81 0.84 -33.27
N LYS A 5 -18.15 -0.21 -32.74
CA LYS A 5 -18.82 -1.45 -32.31
C LYS A 5 -19.88 -1.10 -31.25
N LYS A 6 -21.14 -1.41 -31.55
CA LYS A 6 -22.28 -1.26 -30.63
C LYS A 6 -22.07 -2.24 -29.46
N LYS A 7 -21.78 -1.73 -28.26
CA LYS A 7 -21.66 -2.57 -27.04
C LYS A 7 -22.92 -3.40 -26.85
N SER A 8 -22.73 -4.67 -26.50
CA SER A 8 -23.82 -5.64 -26.26
C SER A 8 -24.74 -5.15 -25.15
N PHE A 9 -26.05 -5.45 -25.25
CA PHE A 9 -27.03 -5.13 -24.22
C PHE A 9 -26.58 -5.60 -22.82
N TRP A 10 -25.99 -6.79 -22.75
CA TRP A 10 -25.47 -7.35 -21.50
C TRP A 10 -24.24 -6.61 -20.94
N GLU A 11 -23.42 -6.01 -21.78
CA GLU A 11 -22.30 -5.17 -21.35
C GLU A 11 -22.79 -3.85 -20.75
N LYS A 12 -23.85 -3.27 -21.33
CA LYS A 12 -24.50 -2.08 -20.77
C LYS A 12 -25.16 -2.38 -19.42
N VAL A 13 -25.90 -3.49 -19.32
CA VAL A 13 -26.55 -3.91 -18.07
C VAL A 13 -25.51 -4.18 -16.96
N ARG A 14 -24.40 -4.85 -17.29
CA ARG A 14 -23.34 -5.16 -16.32
C ARG A 14 -22.58 -3.91 -15.86
N ALA A 15 -22.28 -2.98 -16.77
CA ALA A 15 -21.71 -1.70 -16.41
C ALA A 15 -22.66 -0.92 -15.49
N ASN A 16 -23.97 -0.91 -15.80
CA ASN A 16 -24.96 -0.22 -14.98
C ASN A 16 -25.06 -0.82 -13.56
N MET A 17 -25.04 -2.15 -13.42
CA MET A 17 -25.02 -2.81 -12.10
C MET A 17 -23.75 -2.47 -11.30
N PHE A 18 -22.60 -2.41 -11.96
CA PHE A 18 -21.33 -2.02 -11.32
C PHE A 18 -21.38 -0.57 -10.82
N PHE A 19 -21.87 0.37 -11.65
CA PHE A 19 -22.05 1.77 -11.25
C PHE A 19 -23.09 1.95 -10.14
N ILE A 20 -24.19 1.19 -10.15
CA ILE A 20 -25.20 1.22 -9.08
C ILE A 20 -24.61 0.68 -7.78
N GLY A 21 -23.83 -0.40 -7.83
CA GLY A 21 -23.10 -0.95 -6.69
C GLY A 21 -22.11 0.06 -6.10
N LEU A 22 -21.25 0.64 -6.94
CA LEU A 22 -20.31 1.69 -6.55
C LEU A 22 -21.00 2.92 -5.97
N LYS A 23 -22.10 3.36 -6.59
CA LYS A 23 -22.89 4.49 -6.09
C LYS A 23 -23.41 4.18 -4.68
N LYS A 24 -23.97 2.98 -4.46
CA LYS A 24 -24.47 2.59 -3.13
C LYS A 24 -23.36 2.55 -2.06
N GLU A 25 -22.13 2.21 -2.44
CA GLU A 25 -20.97 2.26 -1.51
C GLU A 25 -20.46 3.68 -1.27
N PHE A 26 -20.38 4.52 -2.29
CA PHE A 26 -19.91 5.91 -2.15
C PHE A 26 -20.83 6.78 -1.28
N TRP A 27 -22.12 6.50 -1.28
CA TRP A 27 -23.11 7.22 -0.46
C TRP A 27 -23.32 6.58 0.92
N ASN A 28 -22.50 5.60 1.30
CA ASN A 28 -22.54 5.01 2.62
C ASN A 28 -21.93 5.96 3.66
N LYS A 29 -22.63 6.21 4.79
CA LYS A 29 -22.18 7.10 5.86
C LYS A 29 -20.81 6.69 6.43
N GLU A 30 -20.57 5.39 6.62
CA GLU A 30 -19.31 4.85 7.09
C GLU A 30 -18.17 5.09 6.09
N PHE A 31 -18.44 4.97 4.78
CA PHE A 31 -17.46 5.30 3.75
C PHE A 31 -17.14 6.81 3.75
N GLY A 32 -18.15 7.67 3.90
CA GLY A 32 -17.97 9.11 4.00
C GLY A 32 -17.09 9.53 5.19
N ILE A 33 -17.30 8.91 6.36
CA ILE A 33 -16.47 9.15 7.56
C ILE A 33 -15.01 8.72 7.32
N LEU A 34 -14.81 7.57 6.68
CA LEU A 34 -13.47 7.10 6.31
C LEU A 34 -12.80 8.05 5.32
N ALA A 35 -13.50 8.49 4.28
CA ALA A 35 -12.98 9.40 3.27
C ALA A 35 -12.59 10.76 3.88
N ILE A 36 -13.42 11.31 4.78
CA ILE A 36 -13.10 12.54 5.52
C ILE A 36 -11.85 12.33 6.38
N SER A 37 -11.71 11.17 7.02
CA SER A 37 -10.55 10.86 7.86
C SER A 37 -9.26 10.71 7.06
N ILE A 38 -9.33 10.08 5.88
CA ILE A 38 -8.21 10.03 4.93
C ILE A 38 -7.82 11.44 4.47
N PHE A 39 -8.81 12.28 4.16
CA PHE A 39 -8.56 13.65 3.73
C PHE A 39 -7.96 14.51 4.85
N ALA A 40 -8.47 14.39 6.08
CA ALA A 40 -7.94 15.07 7.26
C ALA A 40 -6.51 14.61 7.58
N PHE A 41 -6.25 13.30 7.50
CA PHE A 41 -4.91 12.72 7.62
C PHE A 41 -3.95 13.34 6.59
N TRP A 42 -4.36 13.39 5.31
CA TRP A 42 -3.56 13.99 4.24
C TRP A 42 -3.26 15.48 4.47
N LEU A 43 -4.24 16.26 4.95
CA LEU A 43 -4.06 17.67 5.27
C LEU A 43 -3.09 17.91 6.43
N ILE A 44 -3.06 17.02 7.42
CA ILE A 44 -2.10 17.13 8.55
C ILE A 44 -0.69 16.74 8.09
N TRP A 45 -0.59 15.68 7.28
CA TRP A 45 0.69 15.16 6.80
C TRP A 45 1.39 16.05 5.78
N SER A 46 0.63 16.82 5.00
CA SER A 46 1.14 17.83 4.06
C SER A 46 1.62 19.11 4.74
N LYS A 47 1.33 19.31 6.04
CA LYS A 47 1.76 20.48 6.79
C LYS A 47 2.97 20.18 7.66
N ASP A 48 3.77 21.22 7.91
CA ASP A 48 4.95 21.12 8.76
C ASP A 48 4.59 21.28 10.25
N LEU A 49 3.72 20.38 10.73
CA LEU A 49 3.21 20.40 12.10
C LEU A 49 4.10 19.63 13.09
N GLY A 50 5.33 19.25 12.71
CA GLY A 50 6.22 18.44 13.54
C GLY A 50 5.82 16.96 13.63
N LYS A 51 6.78 16.11 14.02
CA LYS A 51 6.67 14.64 13.95
C LYS A 51 5.55 14.06 14.84
N PHE A 52 5.34 14.64 16.03
CA PHE A 52 4.33 14.22 17.01
C PHE A 52 2.89 14.37 16.49
N TRP A 53 2.55 15.51 15.89
CA TRP A 53 1.21 15.78 15.38
C TRP A 53 0.88 14.94 14.14
N LYS A 54 1.90 14.61 13.33
CA LYS A 54 1.77 13.66 12.22
C LYS A 54 1.45 12.25 12.72
N ALA A 55 2.05 11.79 13.83
CA ALA A 55 1.70 10.52 14.45
C ALA A 55 0.24 10.50 14.92
N LEU A 56 -0.15 11.50 15.73
CA LEU A 56 -1.52 11.63 16.26
C LEU A 56 -2.63 11.56 15.19
N SER A 57 -2.36 12.02 13.97
CA SER A 57 -3.33 11.97 12.86
C SER A 57 -3.65 10.56 12.34
N PHE A 58 -2.81 9.56 12.61
CA PHE A 58 -3.08 8.15 12.28
C PHE A 58 -4.18 7.55 13.15
N ILE A 59 -4.34 8.00 14.40
CA ILE A 59 -5.30 7.43 15.34
C ILE A 59 -6.76 7.55 14.84
N PRO A 60 -7.26 8.74 14.42
CA PRO A 60 -8.59 8.86 13.82
C PRO A 60 -8.76 8.01 12.55
N LEU A 61 -7.70 7.87 11.74
CA LEU A 61 -7.73 7.06 10.52
C LEU A 61 -7.90 5.57 10.83
N ILE A 62 -7.15 5.04 11.81
CA ILE A 62 -7.26 3.65 12.26
C ILE A 62 -8.66 3.37 12.80
N ILE A 63 -9.18 4.26 13.66
CA ILE A 63 -10.51 4.11 14.27
C ILE A 63 -11.61 4.09 13.20
N THR A 64 -11.56 5.01 12.24
CA THR A 64 -12.58 5.09 11.20
C THR A 64 -12.50 3.92 10.21
N TYR A 65 -11.29 3.44 9.90
CA TYR A 65 -11.10 2.21 9.13
C TYR A 65 -11.62 0.96 9.87
N TRP A 66 -11.44 0.90 11.18
CA TRP A 66 -12.01 -0.15 12.03
C TRP A 66 -13.54 -0.15 11.98
N ILE A 67 -14.17 1.01 12.17
CA ILE A 67 -15.63 1.15 12.13
C ILE A 67 -16.17 0.73 10.76
N TYR A 68 -15.53 1.21 9.69
CA TYR A 68 -15.85 0.83 8.32
C TYR A 68 -15.79 -0.70 8.13
N THR A 69 -14.70 -1.30 8.62
CA THR A 69 -14.47 -2.75 8.58
C THR A 69 -15.58 -3.53 9.27
N ILE A 70 -15.94 -3.18 10.50
CA ILE A 70 -16.99 -3.91 11.26
C ILE A 70 -18.34 -3.82 10.54
N LYS A 71 -18.70 -2.62 10.05
CA LYS A 71 -20.07 -2.35 9.60
C LYS A 71 -20.36 -2.76 8.16
N ILE A 72 -19.39 -2.65 7.26
CA ILE A 72 -19.61 -2.95 5.82
C ILE A 72 -19.18 -4.37 5.48
N THR A 73 -18.03 -4.81 5.98
CA THR A 73 -17.47 -6.12 5.66
C THR A 73 -18.32 -7.27 6.20
N SER A 74 -19.11 -7.02 7.25
CA SER A 74 -19.97 -8.03 7.89
C SER A 74 -21.13 -8.54 7.03
N LYS A 75 -21.35 -7.97 5.83
CA LYS A 75 -22.50 -8.27 4.97
C LYS A 75 -22.17 -9.01 3.66
N ARG A 76 -20.94 -9.47 3.43
CA ARG A 76 -20.52 -10.08 2.15
C ARG A 76 -20.25 -11.60 2.25
N GLU A 77 -20.50 -12.33 1.15
CA GLU A 77 -20.48 -13.81 1.04
C GLU A 77 -19.14 -14.49 1.42
N SER A 78 -18.02 -13.77 1.45
CA SER A 78 -16.73 -14.28 1.96
C SER A 78 -16.39 -13.66 3.33
N TYR A 79 -17.37 -13.70 4.25
CA TYR A 79 -17.35 -13.00 5.54
C TYR A 79 -16.05 -13.19 6.33
N LEU A 80 -15.61 -14.45 6.50
CA LEU A 80 -14.41 -14.76 7.29
C LEU A 80 -13.12 -14.18 6.68
N PHE A 81 -13.00 -14.26 5.35
CA PHE A 81 -11.79 -13.85 4.65
C PHE A 81 -11.66 -12.34 4.55
N SER A 82 -12.75 -11.64 4.24
CA SER A 82 -12.73 -10.19 4.17
C SER A 82 -12.54 -9.57 5.56
N LYS A 83 -13.03 -10.24 6.61
CA LYS A 83 -12.79 -9.85 8.00
C LYS A 83 -11.33 -10.05 8.38
N ALA A 84 -10.75 -11.23 8.15
CA ALA A 84 -9.34 -11.50 8.43
C ALA A 84 -8.41 -10.50 7.74
N TYR A 85 -8.66 -10.22 6.46
CA TYR A 85 -7.91 -9.24 5.68
C TYR A 85 -7.99 -7.82 6.29
N ASN A 86 -9.19 -7.34 6.62
CA ASN A 86 -9.34 -5.98 7.16
C ASN A 86 -8.81 -5.85 8.60
N PHE A 87 -8.98 -6.86 9.46
CA PHE A 87 -8.37 -6.87 10.80
C PHE A 87 -6.84 -6.92 10.72
N PHE A 88 -6.30 -7.61 9.72
CA PHE A 88 -4.87 -7.62 9.46
C PHE A 88 -4.36 -6.22 9.04
N ILE A 89 -5.05 -5.52 8.13
CA ILE A 89 -4.70 -4.13 7.77
C ILE A 89 -4.74 -3.21 9.00
N ILE A 90 -5.76 -3.33 9.84
CA ILE A 90 -5.85 -2.58 11.09
C ILE A 90 -4.62 -2.87 11.98
N GLY A 91 -4.26 -4.15 12.13
CA GLY A 91 -3.07 -4.55 12.88
C GLY A 91 -1.79 -3.94 12.30
N LEU A 92 -1.67 -3.89 10.99
CA LEU A 92 -0.51 -3.32 10.29
C LEU A 92 -0.44 -1.78 10.45
N LEU A 93 -1.58 -1.09 10.41
CA LEU A 93 -1.65 0.35 10.70
C LEU A 93 -1.31 0.68 12.16
N ILE A 94 -1.76 -0.13 13.12
CA ILE A 94 -1.40 0.02 14.54
C ILE A 94 0.10 -0.22 14.72
N LEU A 95 0.64 -1.25 14.06
CA LEU A 95 2.07 -1.56 14.12
C LEU A 95 2.93 -0.44 13.53
N LEU A 96 2.48 0.17 12.42
CA LEU A 96 3.08 1.37 11.82
C LEU A 96 3.10 2.53 12.81
N GLU A 97 1.97 2.78 13.47
CA GLU A 97 1.83 3.89 14.42
C GLU A 97 2.75 3.70 15.63
N ILE A 98 2.77 2.50 16.22
CA ILE A 98 3.67 2.17 17.34
C ILE A 98 5.13 2.33 16.92
N THR A 99 5.49 1.86 15.73
CA THR A 99 6.84 1.97 15.18
C THR A 99 7.24 3.42 14.98
N TYR A 100 6.35 4.24 14.42
CA TYR A 100 6.62 5.65 14.17
C TYR A 100 6.75 6.44 15.48
N LEU A 101 5.87 6.21 16.46
CA LEU A 101 5.97 6.79 17.80
C LEU A 101 7.25 6.36 18.52
N ALA A 102 7.67 5.12 18.34
CA ALA A 102 8.87 4.61 18.95
C ALA A 102 10.16 5.13 18.27
N ALA A 103 10.13 5.31 16.94
CA ALA A 103 11.21 5.94 16.19
C ALA A 103 11.43 7.40 16.57
N ILE A 104 10.38 8.10 17.00
CA ILE A 104 10.49 9.47 17.53
C ILE A 104 11.19 9.48 18.91
N SER A 105 11.14 8.39 19.67
CA SER A 105 11.60 8.36 21.06
C SER A 105 12.97 7.70 21.28
N ASN A 106 13.39 6.72 20.47
CA ASN A 106 14.68 6.06 20.64
C ASN A 106 15.14 5.25 19.41
N GLU A 107 16.40 5.41 19.00
CA GLU A 107 17.03 4.71 17.87
C GLU A 107 17.08 3.18 18.02
N ILE A 108 17.09 2.64 19.25
CA ILE A 108 17.08 1.19 19.46
C ILE A 108 15.72 0.58 19.10
N ILE A 109 14.64 1.33 19.26
CA ILE A 109 13.30 0.83 18.98
C ILE A 109 13.04 0.80 17.47
N ILE A 110 13.74 1.62 16.68
CA ILE A 110 13.74 1.56 15.21
C ILE A 110 14.16 0.17 14.71
N ALA A 111 15.24 -0.39 15.24
CA ALA A 111 15.73 -1.71 14.85
C ALA A 111 14.75 -2.84 15.22
N VAL A 112 14.13 -2.74 16.41
CA VAL A 112 13.11 -3.70 16.88
C VAL A 112 11.84 -3.60 16.03
N SER A 113 11.43 -2.38 15.70
CA SER A 113 10.27 -2.14 14.84
C SER A 113 10.49 -2.68 13.43
N LEU A 114 11.64 -2.45 12.80
CA LEU A 114 11.99 -3.06 11.50
C LEU A 114 11.93 -4.60 11.55
N LEU A 115 12.41 -5.19 12.64
CA LEU A 115 12.35 -6.65 12.89
C LEU A 115 10.93 -7.21 13.03
N VAL A 116 9.95 -6.42 13.44
CA VAL A 116 8.52 -6.83 13.53
C VAL A 116 7.75 -6.46 12.26
N PHE A 117 8.13 -5.36 11.61
CA PHE A 117 7.48 -4.82 10.42
C PHE A 117 7.75 -5.66 9.16
N ILE A 118 8.97 -6.15 9.00
CA ILE A 118 9.38 -7.01 7.87
C ILE A 118 8.60 -8.34 7.86
N PRO A 119 8.53 -9.11 8.97
CA PRO A 119 7.71 -10.31 9.03
C PRO A 119 6.22 -10.05 8.81
N ALA A 120 5.69 -8.92 9.31
CA ALA A 120 4.28 -8.57 9.12
C ALA A 120 3.94 -8.33 7.65
N ILE A 121 4.81 -7.69 6.88
CA ILE A 121 4.59 -7.47 5.43
C ILE A 121 4.82 -8.74 4.62
N ILE A 122 5.76 -9.60 5.03
CA ILE A 122 5.92 -10.94 4.44
C ILE A 122 4.67 -11.80 4.71
N LEU A 123 4.12 -11.76 5.92
CA LEU A 123 2.86 -12.42 6.29
C LEU A 123 1.68 -11.87 5.48
N LEU A 124 1.60 -10.55 5.25
CA LEU A 124 0.62 -9.94 4.34
C LEU A 124 0.77 -10.53 2.93
N GLY A 125 2.02 -10.66 2.46
CA GLY A 125 2.38 -11.28 1.19
C GLY A 125 1.84 -12.70 1.04
N ILE A 126 2.14 -13.55 2.01
CA ILE A 126 1.73 -14.95 2.06
C ILE A 126 0.22 -15.09 2.18
N ILE A 127 -0.43 -14.27 3.01
CA ILE A 127 -1.88 -14.28 3.21
C ILE A 127 -2.60 -13.87 1.92
N LEU A 128 -2.15 -12.81 1.24
CA LEU A 128 -2.67 -12.37 -0.06
C LEU A 128 -2.46 -13.40 -1.16
N TYR A 129 -1.32 -14.08 -1.17
CA TYR A 129 -1.04 -15.18 -2.09
C TYR A 129 -1.90 -16.41 -1.78
N GLY A 130 -2.12 -16.75 -0.51
CA GLY A 130 -3.02 -17.82 -0.09
C GLY A 130 -4.48 -17.55 -0.48
N PHE A 131 -4.93 -16.29 -0.43
CA PHE A 131 -6.25 -15.87 -0.89
C PHE A 131 -6.46 -16.12 -2.39
N ARG A 132 -5.44 -15.97 -3.24
CA ARG A 132 -5.48 -16.26 -4.68
C ARG A 132 -5.99 -17.68 -4.95
N ASN A 133 -5.52 -18.67 -4.19
CA ASN A 133 -5.87 -20.08 -4.38
C ASN A 133 -7.36 -20.37 -4.07
N VAL A 134 -7.99 -19.57 -3.19
CA VAL A 134 -9.40 -19.73 -2.83
C VAL A 134 -10.34 -19.14 -3.90
N PHE A 135 -9.96 -18.04 -4.55
CA PHE A 135 -10.79 -17.37 -5.56
C PHE A 135 -10.62 -17.92 -6.98
N LEU A 136 -9.45 -18.46 -7.33
CA LEU A 136 -9.22 -19.10 -8.63
C LEU A 136 -10.09 -20.36 -8.83
N ALA A 137 -10.54 -21.00 -7.75
CA ALA A 137 -11.36 -22.22 -7.80
C ALA A 137 -12.76 -22.04 -8.43
N LYS A 138 -13.26 -20.81 -8.67
CA LYS A 138 -14.69 -20.61 -9.02
C LYS A 138 -15.06 -19.81 -10.27
N LYS A 139 -14.13 -19.17 -11.02
CA LYS A 139 -14.39 -18.57 -12.38
C LYS A 139 -13.17 -17.81 -12.93
N ALA A 140 -12.66 -18.19 -14.11
CA ALA A 140 -11.47 -17.61 -14.76
C ALA A 140 -11.44 -16.06 -14.86
N LYS A 141 -12.56 -15.41 -15.23
CA LYS A 141 -12.61 -13.93 -15.33
C LYS A 141 -12.61 -13.19 -13.99
N ARG A 142 -13.13 -13.79 -12.91
CA ARG A 142 -13.01 -13.21 -11.56
C ARG A 142 -11.60 -13.42 -11.01
N GLY A 143 -10.94 -14.52 -11.40
CA GLY A 143 -9.54 -14.81 -11.10
C GLY A 143 -8.58 -13.70 -11.55
N PHE A 144 -8.70 -13.20 -12.79
CA PHE A 144 -7.80 -12.16 -13.30
C PHE A 144 -7.92 -10.82 -12.55
N ILE A 145 -9.14 -10.35 -12.25
CA ILE A 145 -9.34 -9.09 -11.50
C ILE A 145 -8.79 -9.22 -10.08
N VAL A 146 -9.00 -10.37 -9.44
CA VAL A 146 -8.46 -10.65 -8.11
C VAL A 146 -6.93 -10.71 -8.16
N LEU A 147 -6.35 -11.39 -9.15
CA LEU A 147 -4.91 -11.47 -9.37
C LEU A 147 -4.29 -10.07 -9.55
N LEU A 148 -4.87 -9.24 -10.42
CA LEU A 148 -4.41 -7.88 -10.65
C LEU A 148 -4.53 -7.01 -9.39
N SER A 149 -5.65 -7.11 -8.67
CA SER A 149 -5.86 -6.37 -7.41
C SER A 149 -4.84 -6.78 -6.34
N SER A 150 -4.60 -8.09 -6.20
CA SER A 150 -3.59 -8.64 -5.29
C SER A 150 -2.19 -8.18 -5.66
N TYR A 151 -1.86 -8.16 -6.95
CA TYR A 151 -0.58 -7.63 -7.43
C TYR A 151 -0.39 -6.16 -7.08
N LEU A 152 -1.37 -5.31 -7.41
CA LEU A 152 -1.30 -3.88 -7.14
C LEU A 152 -1.15 -3.61 -5.64
N LEU A 153 -1.88 -4.36 -4.82
CA LEU A 153 -1.79 -4.25 -3.36
C LEU A 153 -0.42 -4.68 -2.84
N LEU A 154 0.08 -5.84 -3.27
CA LEU A 154 1.40 -6.33 -2.87
C LEU A 154 2.51 -5.37 -3.29
N SER A 155 2.44 -4.86 -4.52
CA SER A 155 3.38 -3.86 -5.02
C SER A 155 3.33 -2.60 -4.17
N PHE A 156 2.14 -2.08 -3.87
CA PHE A 156 1.99 -0.91 -3.02
C PHE A 156 2.50 -1.15 -1.59
N SER A 157 2.29 -2.35 -1.03
CA SER A 157 2.83 -2.71 0.28
C SER A 157 4.36 -2.78 0.30
N ILE A 158 4.99 -3.31 -0.76
CA ILE A 158 6.45 -3.32 -0.91
C ILE A 158 6.97 -1.88 -1.03
N ILE A 159 6.29 -1.04 -1.81
CA ILE A 159 6.65 0.37 -1.94
C ILE A 159 6.58 1.09 -0.59
N LEU A 160 5.51 0.88 0.18
CA LEU A 160 5.41 1.46 1.51
C LEU A 160 6.49 0.93 2.45
N LEU A 161 6.80 -0.37 2.40
CA LEU A 161 7.84 -0.98 3.23
C LEU A 161 9.20 -0.28 3.04
N PHE A 162 9.64 -0.19 1.79
CA PHE A 162 10.94 0.40 1.48
C PHE A 162 10.93 1.91 1.69
N ALA A 163 9.83 2.61 1.40
CA ALA A 163 9.71 4.04 1.67
C ALA A 163 9.84 4.36 3.17
N TYR A 164 9.18 3.59 4.03
CA TYR A 164 9.36 3.70 5.47
C TYR A 164 10.79 3.36 5.89
N SER A 165 11.38 2.32 5.32
CA SER A 165 12.76 1.92 5.64
C SER A 165 13.76 3.02 5.28
N TYR A 166 13.60 3.66 4.12
CA TYR A 166 14.44 4.80 3.73
C TYR A 166 14.22 6.01 4.63
N ASN A 167 12.98 6.38 4.92
CA ASN A 167 12.66 7.50 5.80
C ASN A 167 13.29 7.34 7.19
N ILE A 168 13.41 6.10 7.67
CA ILE A 168 14.05 5.76 8.93
C ILE A 168 15.58 5.84 8.81
N ILE A 169 16.17 5.25 7.78
CA ILE A 169 17.64 5.24 7.63
C ILE A 169 18.18 6.66 7.41
N ASP A 170 17.42 7.51 6.74
CA ASP A 170 17.73 8.93 6.53
C ASP A 170 17.79 9.76 7.82
N VAL A 171 17.34 9.21 8.96
CA VAL A 171 17.50 9.87 10.27
C VAL A 171 18.93 9.71 10.82
N PHE A 172 19.68 8.69 10.37
CA PHE A 172 21.03 8.45 10.85
C PHE A 172 22.05 9.42 10.25
N PRO A 173 23.06 9.85 11.02
CA PRO A 173 24.09 10.75 10.52
C PRO A 173 24.83 10.15 9.32
N ASN A 174 25.12 11.00 8.33
CA ASN A 174 25.74 10.66 7.03
C ASN A 174 24.83 9.94 6.02
N ASN A 175 23.54 9.82 6.31
CA ASN A 175 22.53 9.41 5.34
C ASN A 175 21.69 10.62 4.95
N ASP A 176 21.59 10.92 3.67
CA ASP A 176 20.78 12.03 3.16
C ASP A 176 20.23 11.68 1.77
N PHE A 177 18.96 12.01 1.52
CA PHE A 177 18.39 12.06 0.18
C PHE A 177 18.36 13.47 -0.39
N ILE A 178 18.89 13.66 -1.59
CA ILE A 178 19.13 14.98 -2.19
C ILE A 178 18.60 15.01 -3.61
N THR A 179 17.94 16.10 -3.96
CA THR A 179 17.55 16.41 -5.35
C THR A 179 18.75 16.93 -6.18
N PRO A 180 18.67 16.94 -7.53
CA PRO A 180 19.70 17.52 -8.39
C PRO A 180 20.08 18.97 -8.06
N VAL A 181 19.17 19.71 -7.44
CA VAL A 181 19.37 21.12 -7.03
C VAL A 181 19.91 21.25 -5.60
N GLY A 182 20.28 20.15 -4.95
CA GLY A 182 20.89 20.15 -3.62
C GLY A 182 19.89 20.25 -2.46
N VAL A 183 18.58 20.16 -2.72
CA VAL A 183 17.55 20.19 -1.67
C VAL A 183 17.39 18.80 -1.09
N THR A 184 17.49 18.67 0.24
CA THR A 184 17.19 17.44 0.97
C THR A 184 15.69 17.18 0.99
N ILE A 185 15.29 15.95 0.66
CA ILE A 185 13.91 15.49 0.78
C ILE A 185 13.73 14.77 2.10
N SER A 186 12.66 15.10 2.82
CA SER A 186 12.41 14.58 4.17
C SER A 186 10.96 14.13 4.40
N SER A 187 10.09 14.29 3.40
CA SER A 187 8.70 13.86 3.53
C SER A 187 8.57 12.40 3.17
N LEU A 188 7.75 11.64 3.91
CA LEU A 188 7.50 10.21 3.60
C LEU A 188 7.11 10.01 2.13
N TRP A 189 6.35 10.95 1.56
CA TRP A 189 5.86 10.89 0.18
C TRP A 189 6.99 10.95 -0.85
N ASP A 190 8.08 11.66 -0.54
CA ASP A 190 9.26 11.68 -1.40
C ASP A 190 9.93 10.31 -1.43
N TYR A 191 10.04 9.62 -0.29
CA TYR A 191 10.55 8.24 -0.26
C TYR A 191 9.56 7.26 -0.90
N VAL A 192 8.24 7.45 -0.77
CA VAL A 192 7.23 6.64 -1.49
C VAL A 192 7.41 6.80 -3.00
N TYR A 193 7.59 8.03 -3.46
CA TYR A 193 7.85 8.33 -4.87
C TYR A 193 9.17 7.73 -5.35
N PHE A 194 10.27 7.92 -4.61
CA PHE A 194 11.56 7.30 -4.89
C PHE A 194 11.45 5.78 -5.00
N THR A 195 10.82 5.16 -4.00
CA THR A 195 10.66 3.70 -3.93
C THR A 195 9.81 3.18 -5.08
N PHE A 196 8.77 3.93 -5.48
CA PHE A 196 7.98 3.62 -6.67
C PHE A 196 8.84 3.64 -7.94
N LEU A 197 9.71 4.65 -8.11
CA LEU A 197 10.61 4.73 -9.27
C LEU A 197 11.56 3.52 -9.31
N VAL A 198 12.17 3.17 -8.17
CA VAL A 198 13.06 2.00 -8.07
C VAL A 198 12.32 0.69 -8.38
N GLN A 199 11.13 0.50 -7.81
CA GLN A 199 10.33 -0.73 -7.96
C GLN A 199 9.99 -1.04 -9.42
N TYR A 200 9.77 0.01 -10.23
CA TYR A 200 9.40 -0.10 -11.63
C TYR A 200 10.55 0.22 -12.59
N SER A 201 11.77 0.38 -12.07
CA SER A 201 12.95 0.76 -12.84
C SER A 201 12.71 2.00 -13.71
N ALA A 202 11.90 2.93 -13.21
CA ALA A 202 11.70 4.24 -13.83
C ALA A 202 12.91 5.13 -13.52
N ASP A 203 13.11 6.14 -14.36
CA ASP A 203 14.23 7.07 -14.22
C ASP A 203 14.29 7.69 -12.80
N LEU A 204 15.47 7.60 -12.18
CA LEU A 204 15.75 8.15 -10.85
C LEU A 204 16.16 9.62 -10.90
N GLY A 205 16.22 10.24 -12.09
CA GLY A 205 16.84 11.54 -12.41
C GLY A 205 16.42 12.77 -11.58
N GLY A 206 15.56 12.62 -10.57
CA GLY A 206 15.20 13.66 -9.61
C GLY A 206 15.67 13.44 -8.16
N ILE A 207 16.21 12.27 -7.79
CA ILE A 207 16.54 11.94 -6.39
C ILE A 207 17.81 11.08 -6.31
N TYR A 208 18.79 11.55 -5.54
CA TYR A 208 20.04 10.87 -5.18
C TYR A 208 20.06 10.57 -3.69
N PHE A 209 20.84 9.58 -3.27
CA PHE A 209 21.07 9.26 -1.86
C PHE A 209 22.56 9.21 -1.56
N ILE A 210 22.93 9.68 -0.36
CA ILE A 210 24.27 9.63 0.21
C ILE A 210 24.22 8.71 1.43
N GLY A 211 25.20 7.81 1.58
CA GLY A 211 25.29 6.89 2.72
C GLY A 211 25.33 5.42 2.31
N ASN A 212 26.14 4.63 3.01
CA ASN A 212 26.36 3.21 2.68
C ASN A 212 25.14 2.35 3.05
N GLU A 213 24.42 2.75 4.09
CA GLU A 213 23.20 2.11 4.57
C GLU A 213 22.08 2.27 3.54
N LEU A 214 21.86 3.49 3.05
CA LEU A 214 20.90 3.77 1.97
C LEU A 214 21.24 3.01 0.69
N LYS A 215 22.53 2.95 0.32
CA LYS A 215 22.99 2.16 -0.83
C LYS A 215 22.72 0.67 -0.66
N SER A 216 22.93 0.13 0.54
CA SER A 216 22.65 -1.29 0.83
C SER A 216 21.16 -1.59 0.75
N LEU A 217 20.32 -0.72 1.33
CA LEU A 217 18.86 -0.85 1.25
C LEU A 217 18.35 -0.74 -0.20
N PHE A 218 18.95 0.13 -1.01
CA PHE A 218 18.67 0.25 -2.44
C PHE A 218 18.96 -1.05 -3.20
N ILE A 219 20.12 -1.67 -2.98
CA ILE A 219 20.46 -2.95 -3.61
C ILE A 219 19.46 -4.04 -3.21
N ILE A 220 19.09 -4.11 -1.92
CA ILE A 220 18.09 -5.04 -1.41
C ILE A 220 16.73 -4.81 -2.08
N GLN A 221 16.31 -3.55 -2.20
CA GLN A 221 15.06 -3.20 -2.87
C GLN A 221 15.08 -3.67 -4.32
N VAL A 222 16.10 -3.33 -5.10
CA VAL A 222 16.20 -3.71 -6.51
C VAL A 222 16.11 -5.23 -6.66
N ALA A 223 16.86 -6.00 -5.85
CA ALA A 223 16.79 -7.45 -5.87
C ALA A 223 15.38 -7.97 -5.56
N PHE A 224 14.73 -7.42 -4.54
CA PHE A 224 13.37 -7.81 -4.16
C PHE A 224 12.35 -7.47 -5.24
N SER A 225 12.46 -6.29 -5.86
CA SER A 225 11.60 -5.84 -6.96
C SER A 225 11.72 -6.75 -8.19
N ILE A 226 12.94 -7.16 -8.55
CA ILE A 226 13.19 -8.11 -9.65
C ILE A 226 12.51 -9.44 -9.36
N ILE A 227 12.74 -10.01 -8.17
CA ILE A 227 12.16 -11.29 -7.77
C ILE A 227 10.63 -11.21 -7.79
N PHE A 228 10.06 -10.18 -7.18
CA PHE A 228 8.61 -9.96 -7.10
C PHE A 228 7.97 -9.82 -8.50
N ASN A 229 8.57 -9.01 -9.38
CA ASN A 229 8.05 -8.81 -10.73
C ASN A 229 8.17 -10.10 -11.57
N ALA A 230 9.25 -10.87 -11.41
CA ALA A 230 9.42 -12.16 -12.10
C ALA A 230 8.35 -13.18 -11.68
N PHE A 231 8.08 -13.32 -10.38
CA PHE A 231 7.02 -14.20 -9.88
C PHE A 231 5.64 -13.77 -10.37
N THR A 232 5.35 -12.47 -10.32
CA THR A 232 4.07 -11.95 -10.81
C THR A 232 3.90 -12.18 -12.31
N LEU A 233 4.93 -11.92 -13.11
CA LEU A 233 4.88 -12.12 -14.56
C LEU A 233 4.65 -13.59 -14.91
N LYS A 234 5.34 -14.50 -14.23
CA LYS A 234 5.12 -15.94 -14.36
C LYS A 234 3.66 -16.30 -14.05
N ASP A 235 3.14 -15.82 -12.92
CA ASP A 235 1.75 -16.06 -12.54
C ASP A 235 0.76 -15.50 -13.56
N LEU A 236 1.00 -14.31 -14.10
CA LEU A 236 0.17 -13.73 -15.15
C LEU A 236 0.17 -14.60 -16.42
N ILE A 237 1.33 -15.08 -16.86
CA ILE A 237 1.47 -15.97 -18.02
C ILE A 237 0.71 -17.27 -17.80
N ASP A 238 0.87 -17.89 -16.63
CA ASP A 238 0.22 -19.17 -16.29
C ASP A 238 -1.31 -19.04 -16.23
N ASN A 239 -1.85 -17.87 -15.87
CA ASN A 239 -3.31 -17.62 -15.85
C ASN A 239 -3.89 -17.14 -17.18
N MET A 240 -3.06 -16.84 -18.19
CA MET A 240 -3.50 -16.45 -19.53
C MET A 240 -3.62 -17.63 -20.51
N LYS A 241 -3.04 -18.79 -20.16
CA LYS A 241 -3.15 -20.05 -20.91
C LYS A 241 -4.44 -20.79 -20.54
#